data_AF-A0A5B0WH23-F1
#
_entry.id   AF-A0A5B0WH23-F1
#
_cell.length_a   1.000
_cell.length_b   1.000
_cell.length_c   1.000
_cell.angle_alpha   90.00
_cell.angle_beta   90.00
_cell.angle_gamma   90.00
#
_symmetry.space_group_name_H-M   'P 1'
#
loop_
_entity.id
_entity.type
_entity.pdbx_description
1 polymer ?
#
loop_
_entity_poly.entity_id
_entity_poly.type
_entity_poly.pdbx_seq_one_letter_code
_entity_poly.pdbx_strand_id
1 'polypeptide(L)'
;MRSKRNLIMLLLFALTIILSACNDKKAAILSIDEVRDLAQQGEGLSWKDFEGYPFEDVGSGLYIRKYEINDDYHVLVGGGSVDAAPLYINLVKRNGEKIDIRYDDIDHFILN
;
A
#
# COMPACT_ATOMS: atom_id res chain seq x y z
N MET A 1 36.26 13.76 -35.87
CA MET A 1 35.92 12.69 -34.88
C MET A 1 35.46 13.20 -33.49
N ARG A 2 35.58 14.51 -33.19
CA ARG A 2 35.26 15.10 -31.87
C ARG A 2 33.76 15.45 -31.69
N SER A 3 33.05 15.85 -32.75
CA SER A 3 31.62 16.21 -32.65
C SER A 3 30.69 15.00 -32.57
N LYS A 4 31.01 13.87 -33.21
CA LYS A 4 30.22 12.62 -33.13
C LYS A 4 30.21 12.05 -31.71
N ARG A 5 31.31 12.17 -30.96
CA ARG A 5 31.40 11.76 -29.54
C ARG A 5 30.56 12.64 -28.64
N ASN A 6 30.51 13.96 -28.90
CA ASN A 6 29.67 14.89 -28.14
C ASN A 6 28.18 14.72 -28.45
N LEU A 7 27.83 14.37 -29.70
CA LEU A 7 26.44 14.06 -30.09
C LEU A 7 25.97 12.73 -29.48
N ILE A 8 26.81 11.70 -29.48
CA ILE A 8 26.51 10.41 -28.83
C ILE A 8 26.40 10.59 -27.31
N MET A 9 27.25 11.41 -26.68
CA MET A 9 27.11 11.72 -25.25
C MET A 9 25.85 12.53 -24.94
N LEU A 10 25.46 13.50 -25.78
CA LEU A 10 24.18 14.20 -25.62
C LEU A 10 22.97 13.27 -25.79
N LEU A 11 23.03 12.32 -26.72
CA LEU A 11 21.99 11.31 -26.93
C LEU A 11 21.87 10.35 -25.75
N LEU A 12 23.00 9.93 -25.15
CA LEU A 12 23.02 9.10 -23.95
C LEU A 12 22.51 9.85 -22.71
N PHE A 13 22.85 11.13 -22.58
CA PHE A 13 22.36 11.98 -21.48
C PHE A 13 20.86 12.29 -21.60
N ALA A 14 20.36 12.49 -22.84
CA ALA A 14 18.92 12.63 -23.10
C ALA A 14 18.15 11.34 -22.81
N LEU A 15 18.74 10.17 -23.08
CA LEU A 15 18.12 8.87 -22.78
C LEU A 15 17.98 8.62 -21.28
N THR A 16 18.93 9.08 -20.46
CA THR A 16 18.85 9.00 -18.99
C THR A 16 17.81 9.93 -18.37
N ILE A 17 17.46 11.04 -19.04
CA ILE A 17 16.45 11.98 -18.54
C ILE A 17 15.03 11.41 -18.74
N ILE A 18 14.81 10.57 -19.75
CA ILE A 18 13.50 9.96 -20.04
C ILE A 18 13.16 8.83 -19.05
N LEU A 19 14.17 8.16 -18.48
CA LEU A 19 13.98 7.07 -17.49
C LEU A 19 13.77 7.57 -16.05
N SER A 20 14.03 8.86 -15.79
CA SER A 20 13.86 9.47 -14.47
C SER A 20 12.62 10.35 -14.37
N ALA A 21 11.63 10.13 -15.24
CA ALA A 21 10.25 10.50 -14.89
C ALA A 21 9.78 9.57 -13.77
N CYS A 22 10.39 9.71 -12.60
CA CYS A 22 9.84 9.28 -11.33
C CYS A 22 8.43 9.85 -11.32
N ASN A 23 7.47 8.94 -11.40
CA ASN A 23 6.08 9.26 -11.35
C ASN A 23 5.85 9.79 -9.93
N ASP A 24 6.03 11.09 -9.72
CA ASP A 24 5.76 11.83 -8.47
C ASP A 24 4.25 11.88 -8.18
N LYS A 25 3.51 10.83 -8.56
CA LYS A 25 2.23 10.54 -7.97
C LYS A 25 2.56 10.11 -6.55
N LYS A 26 2.42 11.04 -5.59
CA LYS A 26 2.20 10.66 -4.19
C LYS A 26 1.20 9.50 -4.23
N ALA A 27 1.63 8.34 -3.75
CA ALA A 27 0.74 7.20 -3.61
C ALA A 27 -0.50 7.68 -2.85
N ALA A 28 -1.68 7.44 -3.40
CA ALA A 28 -2.91 7.88 -2.76
C ALA A 28 -3.00 7.21 -1.39
N ILE A 29 -3.46 7.95 -0.38
CA ILE A 29 -3.76 7.38 0.93
C ILE A 29 -4.96 6.46 0.75
N LEU A 30 -4.92 5.28 1.36
CA LEU A 30 -6.03 4.33 1.35
C LEU A 30 -7.27 4.97 1.95
N SER A 31 -8.37 4.99 1.22
CA SER A 31 -9.65 5.52 1.69
C SER A 31 -10.54 4.43 2.27
N ILE A 32 -11.53 4.84 3.07
CA ILE A 32 -12.48 3.88 3.66
C ILE A 32 -13.36 3.19 2.61
N ASP A 33 -13.67 3.87 1.51
CA ASP A 33 -14.42 3.29 0.39
C ASP A 33 -13.59 2.23 -0.34
N GLU A 34 -12.30 2.47 -0.54
CA GLU A 34 -11.39 1.44 -1.07
C GLU A 34 -11.26 0.25 -0.11
N VAL A 35 -11.28 0.46 1.21
CA VAL A 35 -11.32 -0.66 2.17
C VAL A 35 -12.59 -1.49 2.01
N ARG A 36 -13.75 -0.86 1.80
CA ARG A 36 -15.01 -1.57 1.53
C ARG A 36 -14.94 -2.37 0.24
N ASP A 37 -14.40 -1.78 -0.82
CA ASP A 37 -14.26 -2.45 -2.12
C ASP A 37 -13.30 -3.64 -2.02
N LEU A 38 -12.17 -3.48 -1.32
CA LEU A 38 -11.22 -4.55 -1.05
C LEU A 38 -11.87 -5.68 -0.24
N ALA A 39 -12.61 -5.36 0.82
CA ALA A 39 -13.26 -6.34 1.69
C ALA A 39 -14.19 -7.32 0.96
N GLN A 40 -14.75 -6.93 -0.19
CA GLN A 40 -15.61 -7.80 -1.00
C GLN A 40 -14.90 -9.07 -1.49
N GLN A 41 -13.56 -9.10 -1.55
CA GLN A 41 -12.82 -10.30 -1.95
C GLN A 41 -12.72 -11.35 -0.83
N GLY A 42 -13.05 -11.00 0.43
CA GLY A 42 -13.04 -11.90 1.57
C GLY A 42 -11.69 -12.61 1.76
N GLU A 43 -11.71 -13.94 1.83
CA GLU A 43 -10.50 -14.76 1.99
C GLU A 43 -9.49 -14.65 0.84
N GLY A 44 -9.90 -14.15 -0.33
CA GLY A 44 -9.01 -13.92 -1.47
C GLY A 44 -8.08 -12.72 -1.29
N LEU A 45 -8.34 -11.86 -0.30
CA LEU A 45 -7.59 -10.62 -0.08
C LEU A 45 -6.16 -10.89 0.38
N SER A 46 -5.20 -10.21 -0.25
CA SER A 46 -3.78 -10.50 -0.11
C SER A 46 -2.94 -9.24 0.10
N TRP A 47 -1.64 -9.41 0.36
CA TRP A 47 -0.69 -8.30 0.47
C TRP A 47 -0.60 -7.44 -0.78
N LYS A 48 -0.81 -8.04 -1.97
CA LYS A 48 -0.68 -7.36 -3.27
C LYS A 48 -1.76 -6.33 -3.51
N ASP A 49 -2.95 -6.58 -2.98
CA ASP A 49 -4.09 -5.66 -3.09
C ASP A 49 -3.82 -4.31 -2.39
N PHE A 50 -2.81 -4.28 -1.51
CA PHE A 50 -2.39 -3.07 -0.80
C PHE A 50 -1.05 -2.47 -1.28
N GLU A 51 -0.36 -3.06 -2.27
CA GLU A 51 1.00 -2.62 -2.68
C GLU A 51 1.03 -1.19 -3.25
N GLY A 52 -0.09 -0.70 -3.77
CA GLY A 52 -0.21 0.65 -4.32
C GLY A 52 -0.30 1.76 -3.27
N TYR A 53 -0.52 1.42 -1.99
CA TYR A 53 -0.73 2.39 -0.92
C TYR A 53 0.52 2.56 -0.07
N PRO A 54 0.81 3.78 0.43
CA PRO A 54 1.90 3.99 1.36
C PRO A 54 1.62 3.27 2.68
N PHE A 55 2.66 2.67 3.28
CA PHE A 55 2.55 2.00 4.57
C PHE A 55 3.78 2.24 5.47
N GLU A 56 3.56 2.12 6.77
CA GLU A 56 4.59 2.00 7.79
C GLU A 56 4.80 0.51 8.12
N ASP A 57 6.05 0.05 8.15
CA ASP A 57 6.38 -1.28 8.69
C ASP A 57 6.51 -1.19 10.21
N VAL A 58 5.57 -1.81 10.91
CA VAL A 58 5.47 -1.80 12.38
C VAL A 58 5.74 -3.19 12.97
N GLY A 59 6.25 -4.12 12.14
CA GLY A 59 6.51 -5.49 12.52
C GLY A 59 7.76 -5.66 13.40
N SER A 60 7.74 -6.68 14.26
CA SER A 60 8.92 -7.17 14.96
C SER A 60 8.89 -8.70 14.98
N GLY A 61 9.66 -9.32 14.08
CA GLY A 61 9.65 -10.78 13.85
C GLY A 61 8.52 -11.28 12.93
N LEU A 62 7.48 -10.47 12.70
CA LEU A 62 6.43 -10.68 11.69
C LEU A 62 6.43 -9.52 10.70
N TYR A 63 5.89 -9.76 9.51
CA TYR A 63 5.55 -8.68 8.58
C TYR A 63 4.25 -8.04 9.05
N ILE A 64 4.27 -6.75 9.36
CA ILE A 64 3.08 -5.98 9.72
C ILE A 64 3.13 -4.64 9.03
N ARG A 65 2.25 -4.45 8.04
CA ARG A 65 2.12 -3.19 7.31
C ARG A 65 0.93 -2.42 7.85
N LYS A 66 1.18 -1.16 8.23
CA LYS A 66 0.17 -0.21 8.68
C LYS A 66 -0.13 0.80 7.59
N TYR A 67 -1.37 0.83 7.14
CA TYR A 67 -1.87 1.74 6.12
C TYR A 67 -2.77 2.78 6.80
N GLU A 68 -2.33 4.03 6.85
CA GLU A 68 -3.15 5.12 7.37
C GLU A 68 -4.35 5.36 6.44
N ILE A 69 -5.53 5.58 7.03
CA ILE A 69 -6.72 6.04 6.29
C ILE A 69 -6.97 7.51 6.60
N ASN A 70 -7.11 7.83 7.88
CA ASN A 70 -7.35 9.18 8.40
C ASN A 70 -6.99 9.24 9.89
N ASP A 71 -7.37 10.32 10.58
CA ASP A 71 -7.06 10.51 12.00
C ASP A 71 -7.72 9.49 12.95
N ASP A 72 -8.75 8.79 12.49
CA ASP A 72 -9.56 7.88 13.30
C ASP A 72 -9.25 6.41 13.01
N TYR A 73 -8.78 6.09 11.80
CA TYR A 73 -8.67 4.72 11.29
C TYR A 73 -7.35 4.42 10.57
N HIS A 74 -6.90 3.19 10.71
CA HIS A 74 -5.84 2.58 9.88
C HIS A 74 -6.12 1.10 9.62
N VAL A 75 -5.48 0.53 8.60
CA VAL A 75 -5.51 -0.92 8.33
C VAL A 75 -4.17 -1.54 8.73
N LEU A 76 -4.23 -2.71 9.40
CA LEU A 76 -3.07 -3.56 9.65
C LEU A 76 -3.19 -4.85 8.83
N VAL A 77 -2.23 -5.09 7.94
CA VAL A 77 -2.06 -6.37 7.25
C VAL A 77 -0.87 -7.08 7.90
N GLY A 78 -1.09 -8.28 8.44
CA GLY A 78 -0.06 -8.98 9.21
C GLY A 78 0.05 -10.47 8.90
N GLY A 79 1.28 -10.99 8.94
CA GLY A 79 1.55 -12.41 8.73
C GLY A 79 3.02 -12.80 8.82
N GLY A 80 3.29 -14.10 8.71
CA GLY A 80 4.66 -14.64 8.78
C GLY A 80 5.47 -14.47 7.49
N SER A 81 4.81 -14.25 6.35
CA SER A 81 5.44 -14.00 5.06
C SER A 81 4.49 -13.20 4.16
N VAL A 82 5.05 -12.34 3.32
CA VAL A 82 4.31 -11.60 2.28
C VAL A 82 3.94 -12.45 1.07
N ASP A 83 4.57 -13.62 0.92
CA ASP A 83 4.26 -14.60 -0.13
C ASP A 83 3.14 -15.58 0.27
N ALA A 84 2.73 -15.55 1.54
CA ALA A 84 1.62 -16.33 2.08
C ALA A 84 0.40 -15.44 2.35
N ALA A 85 -0.77 -16.05 2.51
CA ALA A 85 -1.98 -15.33 2.91
C ALA A 85 -1.75 -14.56 4.23
N PRO A 86 -2.24 -13.30 4.35
CA PRO A 86 -2.22 -12.60 5.62
C PRO A 86 -2.95 -13.38 6.71
N LEU A 87 -2.35 -13.42 7.90
CA LEU A 87 -3.00 -14.00 9.08
C LEU A 87 -4.22 -13.14 9.49
N TYR A 88 -4.10 -11.82 9.38
CA TYR A 88 -5.18 -10.88 9.62
C TYR A 88 -5.11 -9.68 8.67
N ILE A 89 -6.28 -9.09 8.42
CA ILE A 89 -6.41 -7.80 7.73
C ILE A 89 -7.40 -6.96 8.54
N ASN A 90 -6.87 -6.17 9.47
CA ASN A 90 -7.69 -5.50 10.47
C ASN A 90 -7.93 -4.03 10.11
N LEU A 91 -9.18 -3.58 10.13
CA LEU A 91 -9.50 -2.16 10.26
C LEU A 91 -9.47 -1.82 11.75
N VAL A 92 -8.71 -0.79 12.13
CA VAL A 92 -8.40 -0.47 13.52
C VAL A 92 -8.76 0.99 13.81
N LYS A 93 -9.53 1.22 14.87
CA LYS A 93 -9.80 2.54 15.43
C LYS A 93 -8.63 3.03 16.26
N ARG A 94 -8.49 4.34 16.43
CA ARG A 94 -7.46 4.93 17.29
C ARG A 94 -7.51 4.48 18.76
N ASN A 95 -8.67 4.07 19.26
CA ASN A 95 -8.84 3.51 20.61
C ASN A 95 -8.40 2.04 20.74
N GLY A 96 -7.97 1.41 19.63
CA GLY A 96 -7.49 0.03 19.58
C GLY A 96 -8.54 -1.03 19.27
N GLU A 97 -9.82 -0.68 19.19
CA GLU A 97 -10.86 -1.58 18.68
C GLU A 97 -10.58 -1.94 17.22
N LYS A 98 -10.88 -3.18 16.84
CA LYS A 98 -10.59 -3.67 15.49
C LYS A 98 -11.50 -4.80 15.06
N ILE A 99 -11.64 -4.94 13.76
CA ILE A 99 -12.35 -6.03 13.07
C ILE A 99 -11.50 -6.56 11.92
N ASP A 100 -11.69 -7.81 11.51
CA ASP A 100 -11.06 -8.35 10.30
C ASP A 100 -11.98 -8.10 9.10
N ILE A 101 -11.53 -7.27 8.16
CA ILE A 101 -12.37 -6.79 7.06
C ILE A 101 -12.82 -7.89 6.10
N ARG A 102 -12.22 -9.09 6.19
CA ARG A 102 -12.60 -10.22 5.34
C ARG A 102 -13.90 -10.88 5.78
N TYR A 103 -14.31 -10.67 7.04
CA TYR A 103 -15.41 -11.41 7.66
C TYR A 103 -16.43 -10.51 8.37
N ASP A 104 -15.99 -9.36 8.89
CA ASP A 104 -16.81 -8.50 9.74
C ASP A 104 -17.47 -7.34 8.96
N ASP A 105 -18.55 -6.81 9.52
CA ASP A 105 -19.29 -5.67 8.96
C ASP A 105 -18.57 -4.34 9.26
N ILE A 106 -17.96 -3.77 8.21
CA ILE A 106 -17.23 -2.50 8.26
C ILE A 106 -18.15 -1.32 8.61
N ASP A 107 -19.35 -1.28 8.03
CA ASP A 107 -20.25 -0.13 8.21
C ASP A 107 -20.79 -0.10 9.64
N HIS A 108 -21.15 -1.27 10.18
CA HIS A 108 -21.51 -1.39 11.59
C HIS A 108 -20.35 -0.99 12.51
N PHE A 109 -19.10 -1.31 12.16
CA PHE A 109 -17.94 -0.98 12.97
C PHE A 109 -17.62 0.52 13.00
N ILE A 110 -17.75 1.23 11.88
CA ILE A 110 -17.46 2.67 11.76
C ILE A 110 -18.52 3.53 12.43
N LEU A 111 -19.78 3.08 12.46
CA LEU A 111 -20.90 3.84 13.02
C LEU A 111 -21.00 3.79 14.56
N ASN A 112 -20.28 2.86 15.20
CA ASN A 112 -20.28 2.64 16.65
C ASN A 112 -18.93 2.98 17.27
#